data_AF-A0A2M8YCI2-F1
#
_entry.id   AF-A0A2M8YCI2-F1
#
_cell.length_a   1.000
_cell.length_b   1.000
_cell.length_c   1.000
_cell.angle_alpha   90.00
_cell.angle_beta   90.00
_cell.angle_gamma   90.00
#
_symmetry.space_group_name_H-M   'P 1'
#
loop_
_entity.id
_entity.type
_entity.pdbx_description
1 polymer ?
#
loop_
_entity_poly.entity_id
_entity_poly.type
_entity_poly.pdbx_seq_one_letter_code
_entity_poly.pdbx_strand_id
1 'polypeptide(L)'
;MSNKQITNAVRLANSLTKDISGNLLSGQEMRVVEYLQILRSVLDGLEEKLEAGSDFKAEQNLETVMVAVDAKLNNMTPIDKDRVGPSMEKWAKKGITLAMLVEPQA
;
A
#
# COMPACT_ATOMS: atom_id res chain seq x y z
N MET A 1 0.05 3.56 -25.06
CA MET A 1 -0.47 3.50 -23.68
C MET A 1 -0.45 2.06 -23.19
N SER A 2 0.46 1.72 -22.27
CA SER A 2 0.43 0.41 -21.63
C SER A 2 -0.62 0.43 -20.51
N ASN A 3 -1.87 0.09 -20.81
CA ASN A 3 -2.93 -0.11 -19.79
C ASN A 3 -2.48 -1.03 -18.64
N LYS A 4 -1.46 -1.85 -18.90
CA LYS A 4 -0.81 -2.73 -17.94
C LYS A 4 -0.10 -1.97 -16.80
N GLN A 5 0.59 -0.86 -17.08
CA GLN A 5 1.28 -0.08 -16.04
C GLN A 5 0.28 0.57 -15.07
N ILE A 6 -0.75 1.21 -15.61
CA ILE A 6 -1.85 1.79 -14.80
C ILE A 6 -2.52 0.70 -13.97
N THR A 7 -2.87 -0.44 -14.59
CA THR A 7 -3.48 -1.57 -13.88
C THR A 7 -2.59 -2.10 -12.75
N ASN A 8 -1.28 -2.19 -12.98
CA ASN A 8 -0.34 -2.65 -11.97
C ASN A 8 -0.23 -1.67 -10.80
N ALA A 9 -0.14 -0.37 -11.07
CA ALA A 9 -0.09 0.66 -10.04
C ALA A 9 -1.38 0.70 -9.22
N VAL A 10 -2.55 0.59 -9.86
CA VAL A 10 -3.86 0.48 -9.16
C VAL A 10 -3.93 -0.79 -8.30
N ARG A 11 -3.49 -1.93 -8.83
CA ARG A 11 -3.41 -3.18 -8.05
C ARG A 11 -2.50 -3.03 -6.84
N LEU A 12 -1.35 -2.39 -7.01
CA LEU A 12 -0.43 -2.14 -5.92
C LEU A 12 -1.07 -1.23 -4.86
N ALA A 13 -1.67 -0.11 -5.25
CA ALA A 13 -2.38 0.78 -4.32
C ALA A 13 -3.45 0.02 -3.50
N ASN A 14 -4.22 -0.85 -4.15
CA ASN A 14 -5.21 -1.70 -3.48
C ASN A 14 -4.58 -2.75 -2.55
N SER A 15 -3.42 -3.30 -2.88
CA SER A 15 -2.71 -4.21 -1.98
C SER A 15 -2.15 -3.46 -0.75
N LEU A 16 -1.57 -2.27 -0.96
CA LEU A 16 -1.00 -1.46 0.13
C LEU A 16 -2.06 -1.04 1.14
N THR A 17 -3.28 -0.68 0.71
CA THR A 17 -4.38 -0.34 1.62
C THR A 17 -4.81 -1.52 2.49
N LYS A 18 -4.81 -2.74 1.95
CA LYS A 18 -5.07 -3.97 2.73
C LYS A 18 -3.94 -4.24 3.73
N ASP A 19 -2.69 -4.07 3.31
CA ASP A 19 -1.54 -4.26 4.18
C ASP A 19 -1.52 -3.23 5.32
N ILE A 20 -1.88 -1.98 5.07
CA ILE A 20 -2.03 -0.92 6.09
C ILE A 20 -2.97 -1.37 7.20
N SER A 21 -4.15 -1.86 6.84
CA SER A 21 -5.15 -2.36 7.78
C SER A 21 -4.60 -3.50 8.65
N GLY A 22 -3.93 -4.49 8.03
CA GLY A 22 -3.31 -5.61 8.77
C GLY A 22 -2.18 -5.16 9.71
N ASN A 23 -1.34 -4.23 9.27
CA ASN A 23 -0.24 -3.69 10.08
C ASN A 23 -0.76 -2.85 11.25
N LEU A 24 -1.85 -2.10 11.07
CA LEU A 24 -2.49 -1.35 12.16
C LEU A 24 -3.06 -2.28 13.25
N LEU A 25 -3.71 -3.37 12.85
CA LEU A 25 -4.24 -4.34 13.82
C LEU A 25 -3.13 -5.11 14.55
N SER A 26 -2.01 -5.35 13.89
CA SER A 26 -0.87 -6.10 14.46
C SER A 26 0.14 -5.22 15.20
N GLY A 27 -0.16 -3.93 15.40
CA GLY A 27 0.66 -3.01 16.20
C GLY A 27 1.98 -2.63 15.50
N GLN A 28 1.94 -2.53 14.18
CA GLN A 28 3.08 -2.23 13.32
C GLN A 28 2.97 -0.80 12.76
N GLU A 29 2.85 0.20 13.64
CA GLU A 29 2.55 1.58 13.24
C GLU A 29 3.63 2.17 12.30
N MET A 30 4.90 1.83 12.50
CA MET A 30 5.96 2.30 11.60
C MET A 30 5.80 1.76 10.17
N ARG A 31 5.43 0.47 10.04
CA ARG A 31 5.14 -0.12 8.73
C ARG A 31 3.90 0.52 8.09
N VAL A 32 2.89 0.88 8.88
CA VAL A 32 1.72 1.64 8.39
C VAL A 32 2.15 2.98 7.79
N VAL A 33 3.02 3.73 8.48
CA VAL A 33 3.53 5.01 7.97
C VAL A 33 4.30 4.82 6.66
N GLU A 34 5.17 3.80 6.59
CA GLU A 34 5.92 3.48 5.38
C GLU A 34 5.00 3.11 4.21
N TYR A 35 4.00 2.26 4.44
CA TYR A 35 3.01 1.89 3.42
C TYR A 35 2.18 3.09 2.94
N LEU A 36 1.77 4.00 3.84
CA LEU A 36 1.05 5.21 3.47
C LEU A 36 1.90 6.14 2.59
N GLN A 37 3.19 6.26 2.89
CA GLN A 37 4.11 7.04 2.05
C GLN A 37 4.27 6.41 0.67
N ILE A 38 4.39 5.08 0.60
CA ILE A 38 4.48 4.34 -0.67
C ILE A 38 3.19 4.53 -1.48
N LEU A 39 2.04 4.35 -0.83
CA LEU A 39 0.72 4.50 -1.45
C LEU A 39 0.56 5.90 -2.05
N ARG A 40 0.96 6.94 -1.31
CA ARG A 40 0.95 8.32 -1.82
C ARG A 40 1.81 8.46 -3.08
N SER A 41 3.05 7.97 -3.08
CA SER A 41 3.90 8.04 -4.28
C SER A 41 3.29 7.34 -5.50
N VAL A 42 2.65 6.18 -5.30
CA VAL A 42 1.94 5.46 -6.37
C VAL A 42 0.77 6.29 -6.90
N LEU A 43 -0.04 6.88 -6.02
CA LEU A 43 -1.20 7.69 -6.39
C LEU A 43 -0.79 8.98 -7.11
N ASP A 44 0.23 9.69 -6.61
CA ASP A 44 0.75 10.92 -7.24
C ASP A 44 1.26 10.61 -8.66
N GLY A 45 2.01 9.50 -8.85
CA GLY A 45 2.48 9.07 -10.17
C GLY A 45 1.36 8.60 -11.11
N LEU A 46 0.31 7.99 -10.56
CA LEU A 46 -0.90 7.62 -11.31
C LEU A 46 -1.68 8.86 -11.78
N GLU A 47 -1.85 9.84 -10.91
CA GLU A 47 -2.53 11.10 -11.22
C GLU A 47 -1.82 11.83 -12.37
N GLU A 48 -0.50 12.05 -12.25
CA GLU A 48 0.31 12.66 -13.31
C GLU A 48 0.18 11.90 -14.63
N LYS A 49 0.19 10.56 -14.57
CA LYS A 49 0.07 9.73 -15.77
C LYS A 49 -1.32 9.83 -16.42
N LEU A 50 -2.38 9.86 -15.63
CA LEU A 50 -3.75 9.93 -16.13
C LEU A 50 -4.05 11.31 -16.73
N GLU A 51 -3.55 12.39 -16.12
CA GLU A 51 -3.70 13.76 -16.62
C GLU A 51 -2.95 13.99 -17.93
N ALA A 52 -1.74 13.44 -18.06
CA ALA A 52 -0.91 13.60 -19.26
C ALA A 52 -1.33 12.71 -20.45
N GLY A 53 -2.30 11.79 -20.26
CA GLY A 53 -2.83 10.94 -21.31
C GLY A 53 -1.76 10.05 -21.95
N SER A 54 -1.48 10.24 -23.25
CA SER A 54 -0.49 9.44 -24.01
C SER A 54 0.93 10.02 -24.01
N ASP A 55 1.25 10.98 -23.12
CA ASP A 55 2.61 11.51 -22.98
C ASP A 55 3.60 10.41 -22.54
N PHE A 56 4.66 10.24 -23.34
CA PHE A 56 5.75 9.29 -23.10
C PHE A 56 6.55 9.62 -21.84
N LYS A 57 6.74 10.92 -21.53
CA LYS A 57 7.45 11.35 -20.32
C LYS A 57 6.69 10.91 -19.06
N ALA A 58 5.37 11.02 -19.09
CA ALA A 58 4.54 10.55 -17.99
C ALA A 58 4.56 9.01 -17.84
N GLU A 59 4.73 8.25 -18.93
CA GLU A 59 4.96 6.79 -18.87
C GLU A 59 6.26 6.46 -18.15
N GLN A 60 7.35 7.17 -18.49
CA GLN A 60 8.65 6.98 -17.83
C GLN A 60 8.63 7.41 -16.35
N ASN A 61 7.90 8.48 -16.02
CA ASN A 61 7.76 8.93 -14.63
C ASN A 61 7.06 7.87 -13.78
N LEU A 62 5.93 7.32 -14.25
CA LEU A 62 5.24 6.24 -13.53
C LEU A 62 6.14 5.00 -13.39
N GLU A 63 6.90 4.62 -14.42
CA GLU A 63 7.85 3.51 -14.33
C GLU A 63 8.93 3.76 -13.26
N THR A 64 9.49 4.98 -13.23
CA THR A 64 10.49 5.40 -12.24
C THR A 64 9.93 5.34 -10.82
N VAL A 65 8.69 5.82 -10.62
CA VAL A 65 7.98 5.74 -9.35
C VAL A 65 7.84 4.29 -8.91
N MET A 66 7.41 3.39 -9.80
CA MET A 66 7.22 1.98 -9.46
C MET A 66 8.53 1.28 -9.07
N VAL A 67 9.65 1.59 -9.74
CA VAL A 67 10.97 1.06 -9.36
C VAL A 67 11.39 1.55 -7.96
N ALA A 68 11.18 2.83 -7.66
CA ALA A 68 11.48 3.39 -6.34
C ALA A 68 10.59 2.78 -5.23
N VAL A 69 9.33 2.50 -5.57
CA VAL A 69 8.38 1.83 -4.68
C VAL A 69 8.83 0.41 -4.36
N ASP A 70 9.24 -0.39 -5.34
CA ASP A 70 9.76 -1.73 -5.13
C ASP A 70 10.99 -1.73 -4.22
N ALA A 71 11.91 -0.78 -4.44
CA ALA A 71 13.08 -0.60 -3.58
C ALA A 71 12.69 -0.25 -2.13
N LYS A 72 11.66 0.57 -1.94
CA LYS A 72 11.18 0.96 -0.61
C LYS A 72 10.46 -0.19 0.10
N LEU A 73 9.65 -0.97 -0.61
CA LEU A 73 8.99 -2.17 -0.08
C LEU A 73 10.01 -3.20 0.45
N ASN A 74 11.12 -3.38 -0.27
CA ASN A 74 12.20 -4.30 0.14
C ASN A 74 12.98 -3.83 1.38
N ASN A 75 12.93 -2.54 1.71
CA ASN A 75 13.68 -1.93 2.81
C ASN A 75 12.77 -1.46 3.96
N MET A 76 11.55 -1.97 4.04
CA MET A 76 10.61 -1.61 5.09
C MET A 76 11.09 -2.05 6.48
N THR A 77 10.63 -1.31 7.48
CA THR A 77 10.79 -1.67 8.89
C THR A 77 10.35 -3.13 9.12
N PRO A 78 11.19 -4.00 9.73
CA PRO A 78 10.83 -5.39 9.99
C PRO A 78 9.58 -5.51 10.88
N ILE A 79 8.87 -6.63 10.75
CA ILE A 79 7.72 -6.91 11.63
C ILE A 79 8.22 -7.20 13.04
N ASP A 80 7.71 -6.44 14.01
CA ASP A 80 7.86 -6.73 15.43
C ASP A 80 6.84 -7.81 15.84
N LYS A 81 7.31 -9.06 15.88
CA LYS A 81 6.46 -10.22 16.17
C LYS A 81 5.89 -10.20 17.60
N ASP A 82 6.56 -9.56 18.53
CA ASP A 82 6.17 -9.53 19.94
C ASP A 82 4.95 -8.63 20.16
N ARG A 83 4.70 -7.68 19.26
CA ARG A 83 3.52 -6.79 19.30
C ARG A 83 2.25 -7.39 18.71
N VAL A 84 2.37 -8.39 17.84
CA VAL A 84 1.23 -8.91 17.06
C VAL A 84 0.15 -9.45 17.97
N GLY A 85 0.48 -10.39 18.86
CA GLY A 85 -0.48 -11.00 19.79
C GLY A 85 -1.17 -9.97 20.70
N PRO A 86 -0.41 -9.17 21.47
CA PRO A 86 -0.97 -8.13 22.35
C PRO A 86 -1.86 -7.12 21.61
N SER A 87 -1.46 -6.69 20.41
CA SER A 87 -2.26 -5.75 19.62
C SER A 87 -3.55 -6.38 19.10
N MET A 88 -3.49 -7.62 18.60
CA MET A 88 -4.68 -8.35 18.15
C MET A 88 -5.68 -8.56 19.29
N GLU A 89 -5.22 -8.93 20.49
CA GLU A 89 -6.07 -9.04 21.67
C GLU A 89 -6.71 -7.69 22.07
N LYS A 90 -5.95 -6.60 22.00
CA LYS A 90 -6.45 -5.25 22.26
C LYS A 90 -7.59 -4.87 21.32
N TRP A 91 -7.48 -5.20 20.03
CA TRP A 91 -8.52 -4.93 19.04
C TRP A 91 -9.73 -5.88 19.17
N ALA A 92 -9.49 -7.17 19.46
CA ALA A 92 -10.55 -8.13 19.70
C ALA A 92 -11.44 -7.73 20.89
N LYS A 93 -10.87 -7.17 21.97
CA LYS A 93 -11.63 -6.62 23.11
C LYS A 93 -12.55 -5.44 22.73
N LYS A 94 -12.29 -4.79 21.59
CA LYS A 94 -13.12 -3.72 21.01
C LYS A 94 -14.10 -4.24 19.95
N GLY A 95 -14.17 -5.55 19.75
CA GLY A 95 -15.00 -6.18 18.73
C GLY A 95 -14.47 -6.01 17.30
N ILE A 96 -13.20 -5.60 17.13
CA ILE A 96 -12.59 -5.41 15.80
C ILE A 96 -11.75 -6.64 15.46
N THR A 97 -11.99 -7.22 14.29
CA THR A 97 -11.26 -8.38 13.78
C THR A 97 -10.64 -8.10 12.42
N LEU A 98 -9.63 -8.88 12.03
CA LEU A 98 -9.02 -8.81 10.70
C LEU A 98 -10.05 -8.98 9.58
N ALA A 99 -11.04 -9.86 9.77
CA ALA A 99 -12.10 -10.12 8.80
C ALA A 99 -12.98 -8.89 8.53
N MET A 100 -13.07 -7.94 9.47
CA MET A 100 -13.85 -6.70 9.29
C MET A 100 -13.11 -5.65 8.46
N LEU A 101 -11.80 -5.80 8.25
CA LEU A 101 -10.99 -4.87 7.45
C LEU A 101 -10.78 -5.32 6.00
N VAL A 102 -11.22 -6.53 5.67
CA VAL A 102 -11.27 -7.01 4.30
C VAL A 102 -12.70 -6.76 3.84
N GLU A 103 -12.91 -5.79 2.94
CA GLU A 103 -14.21 -5.66 2.27
C GLU A 103 -14.60 -7.04 1.68
N PRO A 104 -15.84 -7.50 1.85
CA PRO A 104 -16.28 -8.73 1.22
C PRO A 104 -16.07 -8.61 -0.28
N GLN A 105 -15.29 -9.53 -0.86
CA GLN A 105 -15.17 -9.61 -2.30
C GLN A 105 -16.53 -10.03 -2.85
N ALA A 106 -17.19 -9.10 -3.55
CA ALA A 106 -18.39 -9.36 -4.34
C ALA A 106 -18.04 -10.03 -5.67
#